data_AF-A0A7W1YCG7-F1
#
_entry.id   AF-A0A7W1YCG7-F1
#
_cell.length_a   1.000
_cell.length_b   1.000
_cell.length_c   1.000
_cell.angle_alpha   90.00
_cell.angle_beta   90.00
_cell.angle_gamma   90.00
#
_symmetry.space_group_name_H-M   'P 1'
#
loop_
_entity.id
_entity.type
_entity.pdbx_description
1 polymer ?
#
loop_
_entity_poly.entity_id
_entity_poly.type
_entity_poly.pdbx_seq_one_letter_code
_entity_poly.pdbx_strand_id
1 'polypeptide(L)'
;MLPEQAGNRAPQWYWIPLRVLLVTFLLVLLSFAVTLLLAIVGLLVRAKVGGAAPNMTMAYRSVAAPVAAVVGVVVLVWMVVVELRRYRQA
;
A
#
# COMPACT_ATOMS: atom_id res chain seq x y z
N MET A 1 -43.13 -37.57 10.76
CA MET A 1 -41.67 -37.63 10.99
C MET A 1 -41.02 -36.70 10.00
N LEU A 2 -40.47 -35.58 10.47
CA LEU A 2 -39.89 -34.54 9.61
C LEU A 2 -38.52 -35.00 9.07
N PRO A 3 -38.15 -34.63 7.84
CA PRO A 3 -36.83 -34.95 7.29
C PRO A 3 -35.78 -34.06 7.96
N GLU A 4 -34.84 -34.69 8.68
CA GLU A 4 -33.58 -34.08 9.12
C GLU A 4 -32.68 -33.85 7.90
N GLN A 5 -32.95 -32.79 7.15
CA GLN A 5 -32.00 -32.24 6.18
C GLN A 5 -30.88 -31.55 6.98
N ALA A 6 -29.90 -32.34 7.42
CA ALA A 6 -28.66 -31.84 8.00
C ALA A 6 -27.98 -30.94 6.97
N GLY A 7 -28.21 -29.64 7.09
CA GLY A 7 -27.67 -28.63 6.21
C GLY A 7 -26.16 -28.79 6.11
N ASN A 8 -25.71 -29.14 4.90
CA ASN A 8 -24.33 -29.08 4.47
C ASN A 8 -23.87 -27.61 4.50
N ARG A 9 -23.61 -27.09 5.70
CA ARG A 9 -23.06 -25.75 5.93
C ARG A 9 -21.59 -25.80 5.56
N ALA A 10 -21.34 -25.61 4.26
CA ALA A 10 -20.02 -25.43 3.68
C ALA A 10 -19.18 -24.43 4.53
N PRO A 11 -17.85 -24.58 4.59
CA PRO A 11 -16.97 -23.90 5.54
C PRO A 11 -16.76 -22.42 5.17
N GLN A 12 -17.81 -21.61 5.30
CA GLN A 12 -17.75 -20.16 5.07
C GLN A 12 -16.98 -19.41 6.15
N TRP A 13 -16.66 -20.06 7.29
CA TRP A 13 -15.91 -19.43 8.37
C TRP A 13 -14.46 -19.11 7.98
N TYR A 14 -13.84 -19.91 7.09
CA TYR A 14 -12.45 -19.69 6.62
C TYR A 14 -12.30 -18.48 5.70
N TRP A 15 -13.36 -18.09 4.98
CA TRP A 15 -13.32 -16.99 4.04
C TRP A 15 -13.15 -15.62 4.71
N ILE A 16 -13.54 -15.51 5.99
CA ILE A 16 -13.45 -14.29 6.79
C ILE A 16 -11.98 -13.98 7.17
N PRO A 17 -11.24 -14.85 7.89
CA PRO A 17 -9.85 -14.59 8.25
C PRO A 17 -8.93 -14.57 7.02
N LEU A 18 -9.21 -15.36 5.97
CA LEU A 18 -8.40 -15.36 4.76
C LEU A 18 -8.38 -13.99 4.08
N ARG A 19 -9.54 -13.32 4.01
CA ARG A 19 -9.63 -11.95 3.47
C ARG A 19 -8.90 -10.94 4.35
N VAL A 20 -8.96 -11.10 5.67
CA VAL A 20 -8.23 -10.23 6.60
C VAL A 20 -6.73 -10.42 6.40
N LEU A 21 -6.24 -11.67 6.37
CA LEU A 21 -4.84 -11.99 6.16
C LEU A 21 -4.34 -11.42 4.82
N LEU A 22 -5.12 -11.58 3.74
CA LEU A 22 -4.77 -11.06 2.43
C LEU A 22 -4.63 -9.53 2.44
N VAL A 23 -5.58 -8.81 3.07
CA VAL A 23 -5.56 -7.34 3.16
C VAL A 23 -4.40 -6.87 4.04
N THR A 24 -4.17 -7.51 5.19
CA THR A 24 -3.05 -7.20 6.07
C THR A 24 -1.72 -7.45 5.37
N PHE A 25 -1.59 -8.56 4.65
CA PHE A 25 -0.40 -8.87 3.87
C PHE A 25 -0.15 -7.82 2.79
N LEU A 26 -1.19 -7.40 2.05
CA LEU A 26 -1.09 -6.35 1.04
C LEU A 26 -0.66 -5.00 1.65
N LEU A 27 -1.25 -4.64 2.80
CA LEU A 27 -0.90 -3.42 3.54
C LEU A 27 0.56 -3.45 4.00
N VAL A 28 1.02 -4.56 4.58
CA VAL A 28 2.41 -4.71 5.02
C VAL A 28 3.36 -4.61 3.83
N LEU A 29 3.08 -5.32 2.74
CA LEU A 29 3.92 -5.30 1.55
C LEU A 29 4.01 -3.90 0.94
N LEU A 30 2.89 -3.18 0.92
CA LEU A 30 2.86 -1.81 0.47
C LEU A 30 3.64 -0.88 1.40
N SER A 31 3.40 -0.94 2.71
CA SER A 31 4.16 -0.14 3.69
C SER A 31 5.65 -0.39 3.55
N PHE A 32 6.05 -1.66 3.41
CA PHE A 32 7.42 -2.04 3.13
C PHE A 32 7.96 -1.40 1.85
N ALA A 33 7.22 -1.48 0.73
CA ALA A 33 7.62 -0.88 -0.53
C ALA A 33 7.77 0.65 -0.44
N VAL A 34 6.83 1.33 0.22
CA VAL A 34 6.86 2.78 0.41
C VAL A 34 8.05 3.18 1.28
N THR A 35 8.27 2.48 2.40
CA THR A 35 9.42 2.74 3.28
C THR A 35 10.74 2.48 2.58
N LEU A 36 10.86 1.37 1.82
CA LEU A 36 12.07 1.05 1.07
C LEU A 36 12.36 2.10 0.00
N LEU A 37 11.34 2.52 -0.73
CA LEU A 37 11.46 3.59 -1.72
C LEU A 37 11.94 4.89 -1.08
N LEU A 38 11.31 5.30 0.02
CA LEU A 38 11.70 6.48 0.80
C LEU A 38 13.15 6.40 1.28
N ALA A 39 13.59 5.24 1.77
CA ALA A 39 14.96 5.02 2.24
C ALA A 39 15.97 5.19 1.09
N ILE A 40 15.72 4.57 -0.07
CA ILE A 40 16.61 4.67 -1.24
C ILE A 40 16.66 6.10 -1.75
N VAL A 41 15.51 6.77 -1.88
CA VAL A 41 15.45 8.19 -2.28
C VAL A 41 16.23 9.05 -1.29
N GLY A 42 15.97 8.91 0.01
CA GLY A 42 16.64 9.71 1.04
C GLY A 42 18.15 9.53 1.00
N LEU A 43 18.61 8.30 0.74
CA LEU A 43 20.03 7.99 0.55
C LEU A 43 20.61 8.69 -0.68
N LEU A 44 19.91 8.66 -1.81
CA LEU A 44 20.32 9.34 -3.05
C LEU A 44 20.39 10.85 -2.88
N VAL A 45 19.39 11.45 -2.24
CA VAL A 45 19.35 12.89 -1.93
C VAL A 45 20.53 13.25 -1.04
N ARG A 46 20.77 12.51 0.04
CA ARG A 46 21.88 12.75 0.96
C ARG A 46 23.25 12.65 0.26
N ALA A 47 23.41 11.67 -0.62
CA ALA A 47 24.63 11.50 -1.42
C ALA A 47 24.85 12.66 -2.41
N LYS A 48 23.79 13.15 -3.05
CA LYS A 48 23.86 14.27 -3.99
C LYS A 48 24.15 15.61 -3.31
N VAL A 49 23.59 15.85 -2.12
CA VAL A 49 23.81 17.08 -1.35
C VAL A 49 25.23 17.11 -0.76
N GLY A 50 25.82 15.96 -0.44
CA GLY A 50 27.16 15.90 0.13
C GLY A 50 28.32 16.09 -0.84
N GLY A 51 28.09 16.09 -2.16
CA GLY A 51 29.17 15.90 -3.16
C GLY A 51 29.34 16.95 -4.27
N ALA A 52 28.43 17.91 -4.50
CA ALA A 52 28.57 18.85 -5.61
C ALA A 52 27.98 20.23 -5.31
N ALA A 53 28.68 21.27 -5.78
CA ALA A 53 28.32 22.67 -5.59
C ALA A 53 26.84 22.96 -5.95
N PRO A 54 26.14 23.79 -5.16
CA PRO A 54 24.68 23.76 -5.09
C PRO A 54 24.07 24.55 -6.25
N ASN A 55 23.54 23.86 -7.25
CA ASN A 55 22.56 24.44 -8.16
C ASN A 55 21.16 24.20 -7.55
N MET A 56 20.64 25.21 -6.83
CA MET A 56 19.42 25.11 -6.01
C MET A 56 18.18 24.64 -6.80
N THR A 57 18.13 24.90 -8.11
CA THR A 57 17.05 24.48 -9.00
C THR A 57 16.99 22.96 -9.19
N MET A 58 18.14 22.28 -9.29
CA MET A 58 18.18 20.81 -9.38
C MET A 58 17.95 20.15 -8.02
N ALA A 59 18.45 20.77 -6.94
CA ALA A 59 18.26 20.27 -5.59
C ALA A 59 16.77 20.21 -5.22
N TYR A 60 16.00 21.27 -5.49
CA TYR A 60 14.57 21.32 -5.18
C TYR A 60 13.76 20.31 -6.01
N ARG A 61 14.08 20.18 -7.31
CA ARG A 61 13.41 19.22 -8.19
C ARG A 61 13.70 17.76 -7.84
N SER A 62 14.91 17.46 -7.35
CA SER A 62 15.30 16.12 -6.92
C SER A 62 14.59 15.65 -5.64
N VAL A 63 14.07 16.59 -4.84
CA VAL A 63 13.32 16.31 -3.60
C VAL A 63 11.81 16.38 -3.86
N ALA A 64 11.33 17.30 -4.69
CA ALA A 64 9.91 17.43 -5.01
C ALA A 64 9.36 16.20 -5.75
N ALA A 65 10.12 15.67 -6.72
CA ALA A 65 9.71 14.51 -7.50
C ALA A 65 9.47 13.23 -6.65
N PRO A 66 10.38 12.82 -5.74
CA PRO A 66 10.13 11.64 -4.93
C PRO A 66 9.06 11.88 -3.86
N VAL A 67 8.94 13.09 -3.32
CA VAL A 67 7.84 13.41 -2.39
C VAL A 67 6.50 13.28 -3.11
N ALA A 68 6.37 13.83 -4.32
CA ALA A 68 5.17 13.67 -5.14
C ALA A 68 4.89 12.20 -5.48
N ALA A 69 5.92 11.41 -5.77
CA ALA A 69 5.76 9.98 -6.03
C ALA A 69 5.24 9.22 -4.80
N VAL A 70 5.75 9.51 -3.60
CA VAL A 70 5.31 8.89 -2.34
C VAL A 70 3.85 9.26 -2.05
N VAL A 71 3.50 10.54 -2.18
CA VAL A 71 2.12 11.00 -2.01
C VAL A 71 1.20 10.33 -3.01
N GLY A 72 1.61 10.23 -4.29
CA GLY A 72 0.85 9.55 -5.34
C GLY A 72 0.58 8.08 -5.02
N VAL A 73 1.59 7.34 -4.56
CA VAL A 73 1.43 5.91 -4.19
C VAL A 73 0.48 5.75 -3.01
N VAL A 74 0.60 6.58 -1.97
CA VAL A 74 -0.29 6.52 -0.80
C VAL A 74 -1.74 6.82 -1.19
N VAL A 75 -1.96 7.89 -1.96
CA VAL A 75 -3.31 8.28 -2.42
C VAL A 75 -3.91 7.20 -3.32
N LEU A 76 -3.13 6.66 -4.27
CA LEU A 76 -3.58 5.60 -5.17
C LEU A 76 -4.06 4.37 -4.39
N VAL A 77 -3.27 3.91 -3.42
CA VAL A 77 -3.65 2.77 -2.58
C VAL A 77 -4.91 3.07 -1.80
N TRP A 78 -4.98 4.25 -1.19
CA TRP A 78 -6.13 4.63 -0.39
C TRP A 78 -7.41 4.62 -1.23
N MET A 79 -7.31 5.14 -2.46
CA MET A 79 -8.40 5.14 -3.43
C MET A 79 -8.81 3.70 -3.83
N VAL A 80 -7.84 2.83 -4.12
CA VAL A 80 -8.10 1.42 -4.45
C VAL A 80 -8.77 0.68 -3.29
N VAL A 81 -8.33 0.91 -2.05
CA VAL A 81 -8.93 0.28 -0.86
C VAL A 81 -10.36 0.75 -0.64
N VAL A 82 -10.62 2.06 -0.81
CA VAL A 82 -11.96 2.62 -0.70
C VAL A 82 -12.88 2.03 -1.76
N GLU A 83 -12.40 1.94 -3.00
CA GLU A 83 -13.19 1.41 -4.11
C GLU A 83 -13.50 -0.08 -3.91
N LEU A 84 -12.51 -0.89 -3.50
CA LEU A 84 -12.72 -2.31 -3.19
C LEU A 84 -13.66 -2.52 -2.01
N ARG A 85 -13.62 -1.63 -1.01
CA ARG A 85 -14.59 -1.65 0.09
C ARG A 85 -15.99 -1.33 -0.41
N ARG A 86 -16.12 -0.36 -1.32
CA ARG A 86 -17.40 0.03 -1.89
C ARG A 86 -18.03 -1.08 -2.73
N TYR A 87 -17.24 -1.74 -3.58
CA TYR A 87 -17.68 -2.94 -4.32
C TYR A 87 -18.03 -4.14 -3.43
N ARG A 88 -17.51 -4.20 -2.20
CA ARG A 88 -17.86 -5.25 -1.23
C ARG A 88 -19.09 -4.90 -0.38
N GLN A 89 -19.54 -3.65 -0.39
CA GLN A 89 -20.68 -3.18 0.41
C GLN A 89 -21.95 -2.92 -0.42
N ALA A 90 -21.83 -2.78 -1.75
CA ALA A 90 -22.94 -2.73 -2.70
C ALA A 90 -23.36 -4.14 -3.14
#